data_AF-A0A8T4RK12-F1
#
_entry.id   AF-A0A8T4RK12-F1
#
_cell.length_a   1.000
_cell.length_b   1.000
_cell.length_c   1.000
_cell.angle_alpha   90.00
_cell.angle_beta   90.00
_cell.angle_gamma   90.00
#
_symmetry.space_group_name_H-M   'P 1'
#
loop_
_entity.id
_entity.type
_entity.pdbx_description
1 polymer ?
#
loop_
_entity_poly.entity_id
_entity_poly.type
_entity_poly.pdbx_seq_one_letter_code
_entity_poly.pdbx_strand_id
1 'polypeptide(L)'
;MVKHLLADFAKFEEELSREHYLHSSGQKDDLQSAQIYKKFKHLFSREHIAEAQKDVGTKEGRMLYDAFVGSFIGNQVKKISDKAQSFEASATVSVDGKEIPFRHVSSLLVNEDVREKRKALYDSTKPVKRKLTSFEKRLWKKDYVLLKELTGKNYVDYVSWTKGVDYDTLAGQLRDFLVKTENLHKKQLAKNMGSINVKASDARPYDYAYYARAKPFDAFFKKEKLVEIAKTFWKDLGICYFGC
;
A
#
# COMPACT_ATOMS: atom_id res chain seq x y z
N MET A 1 29.39 8.01 8.58
CA MET A 1 28.57 8.66 9.62
C MET A 1 27.62 9.65 8.94
N VAL A 2 26.54 9.13 8.33
CA VAL A 2 25.50 9.91 7.63
C VAL A 2 24.63 10.76 8.57
N LYS A 3 24.99 10.87 9.85
CA LYS A 3 24.26 11.64 10.87
C LYS A 3 24.02 13.09 10.47
N HIS A 4 24.96 13.69 9.74
CA HIS A 4 24.85 15.05 9.23
C HIS A 4 23.72 15.24 8.21
N LEU A 5 23.24 14.15 7.57
CA LEU A 5 22.14 14.18 6.60
C LEU A 5 20.79 13.82 7.21
N LEU A 6 20.73 13.36 8.47
CA LEU A 6 19.49 12.83 9.07
C LEU A 6 18.39 13.89 9.18
N ALA A 7 18.75 15.14 9.50
CA ALA A 7 17.77 16.23 9.59
C ALA A 7 17.14 16.53 8.21
N ASP A 8 17.97 16.61 7.17
CA ASP A 8 17.48 16.81 5.80
C ASP A 8 16.69 15.61 5.29
N PHE A 9 17.11 14.39 5.63
CA PHE A 9 16.40 13.17 5.26
C PHE A 9 15.04 13.09 5.94
N ALA A 10 14.95 13.42 7.24
CA ALA A 10 13.69 13.48 7.96
C ALA A 10 12.73 14.51 7.33
N LYS A 11 13.24 15.68 6.95
CA LYS A 11 12.45 16.71 6.25
C LYS A 11 12.01 16.27 4.87
N PHE A 12 12.85 15.54 4.13
CA PHE A 12 12.48 14.94 2.85
C PHE A 12 11.31 13.96 3.01
N GLU A 13 11.39 13.04 3.98
CA GLU A 13 10.33 12.06 4.25
C GLU A 13 9.03 12.73 4.70
N GLU A 14 9.11 13.77 5.53
CA GLU A 14 7.96 14.56 5.95
C GLU A 14 7.27 15.22 4.74
N GLU A 15 8.03 15.96 3.92
CA GLU A 15 7.48 16.65 2.75
C GLU A 15 6.89 15.66 1.73
N LEU A 16 7.56 14.54 1.49
CA LEU A 16 7.08 13.49 0.59
C LEU A 16 5.80 12.84 1.12
N SER A 17 5.76 12.49 2.41
CA SER A 17 4.57 11.91 3.05
C SER A 17 3.39 12.87 3.02
N ARG A 18 3.62 14.15 3.28
CA ARG A 18 2.59 15.20 3.22
C ARG A 18 2.03 15.36 1.81
N GLU A 19 2.88 15.36 0.80
CA GLU A 19 2.47 15.46 -0.61
C GLU A 19 1.63 14.25 -1.03
N HIS A 20 2.03 13.04 -0.65
CA HIS A 20 1.24 11.82 -0.87
C HIS A 20 -0.11 11.86 -0.15
N TYR A 21 -0.14 12.35 1.09
CA TYR A 21 -1.38 12.50 1.85
C TYR A 21 -2.35 13.45 1.15
N LEU A 22 -1.92 14.66 0.81
CA LEU A 22 -2.78 15.67 0.18
C LEU A 22 -3.39 15.17 -1.14
N HIS A 23 -2.58 14.50 -1.97
CA HIS A 23 -3.06 13.91 -3.22
C HIS A 23 -4.03 12.74 -3.00
N SER A 24 -3.71 11.85 -2.07
CA SER A 24 -4.52 10.65 -1.81
C SER A 24 -5.83 10.97 -1.09
N SER A 25 -5.86 12.04 -0.29
CA SER A 25 -7.06 12.54 0.38
C SER A 25 -7.94 13.42 -0.52
N GLY A 26 -7.56 13.66 -1.78
CA GLY A 26 -8.29 14.53 -2.71
C GLY A 26 -8.19 16.03 -2.38
N GLN A 27 -7.21 16.44 -1.57
CA GLN A 27 -6.93 17.85 -1.30
C GLN A 27 -6.04 18.48 -2.39
N LYS A 28 -5.51 17.66 -3.30
CA LYS A 28 -4.70 18.05 -4.44
C LYS A 28 -4.91 17.07 -5.59
N ASP A 29 -5.06 17.58 -6.80
CA ASP A 29 -5.29 16.74 -7.99
C ASP A 29 -4.00 16.11 -8.53
N ASP A 30 -2.87 16.82 -8.42
CA ASP A 30 -1.59 16.40 -8.97
C ASP A 30 -0.56 16.07 -7.90
N LEU A 31 0.11 14.92 -8.05
CA LEU A 31 1.27 14.54 -7.24
C LEU A 31 2.56 15.16 -7.81
N GLN A 32 3.25 15.95 -7.00
CA GLN A 32 4.46 16.69 -7.36
C GLN A 32 5.72 16.15 -6.67
N SER A 33 5.82 14.84 -6.48
CA SER A 33 6.98 14.22 -5.82
C SER A 33 8.30 14.59 -6.51
N ALA A 34 8.29 14.76 -7.84
CA ALA A 34 9.46 15.17 -8.61
C ALA A 34 10.10 16.49 -8.15
N GLN A 35 9.31 17.44 -7.65
CA GLN A 35 9.82 18.71 -7.14
C GLN A 35 10.52 18.54 -5.79
N ILE A 36 9.96 17.69 -4.92
CA ILE A 36 10.54 17.34 -3.62
C ILE A 36 11.88 16.63 -3.82
N TYR A 37 11.91 15.61 -4.68
CA TYR A 37 13.17 14.94 -5.06
C TYR A 37 14.21 15.88 -5.66
N LYS A 38 13.80 16.91 -6.42
CA LYS A 38 14.71 17.92 -6.97
C LYS A 38 15.29 18.81 -5.87
N LYS A 39 14.46 19.20 -4.90
CA LYS A 39 14.85 20.02 -3.74
C LYS A 39 15.88 19.31 -2.86
N PHE A 40 15.70 18.01 -2.62
CA PHE A 40 16.59 17.19 -1.79
C PHE A 40 17.59 16.36 -2.61
N LYS A 41 17.93 16.78 -3.84
CA LYS A 41 18.77 15.99 -4.75
C LYS A 41 20.13 15.62 -4.18
N HIS A 42 20.66 16.41 -3.24
CA HIS A 42 21.94 16.16 -2.57
C HIS A 42 21.92 14.90 -1.71
N LEU A 43 20.77 14.48 -1.20
CA LEU A 43 20.64 13.26 -0.39
C LEU A 43 20.86 11.98 -1.20
N PHE A 44 20.57 12.01 -2.50
CA PHE A 44 20.47 10.81 -3.35
C PHE A 44 21.73 10.59 -4.19
N SER A 45 22.89 10.58 -3.54
CA SER A 45 24.19 10.35 -4.17
C SER A 45 24.70 8.93 -3.88
N ARG A 46 25.52 8.37 -4.77
CA ARG A 46 26.14 7.05 -4.53
C ARG A 46 27.13 7.12 -3.36
N GLU A 47 27.73 8.29 -3.16
CA GLU A 47 28.65 8.61 -2.09
C GLU A 47 27.96 8.47 -0.72
N HIS A 48 26.75 9.02 -0.55
CA HIS A 48 26.00 8.92 0.71
C HIS A 48 25.51 7.49 0.98
N ILE A 49 25.16 6.74 -0.07
CA ILE A 49 24.84 5.30 0.06
C ILE A 49 26.07 4.53 0.55
N ALA A 50 27.24 4.76 -0.05
CA ALA A 50 28.49 4.12 0.35
C ALA A 50 28.91 4.53 1.78
N GLU A 51 28.63 5.76 2.20
CA GLU A 51 28.82 6.19 3.57
C GLU A 51 27.89 5.46 4.54
N ALA A 52 26.60 5.37 4.23
CA ALA A 52 25.62 4.65 5.05
C ALA A 52 25.93 3.15 5.14
N GLN A 53 26.52 2.57 4.09
CA GLN A 53 26.93 1.17 4.07
C GLN A 53 27.96 0.83 5.16
N LYS A 54 28.79 1.78 5.59
CA LYS A 54 29.81 1.56 6.64
C LYS A 54 29.20 1.24 8.00
N ASP A 55 27.96 1.66 8.23
CA ASP A 55 27.30 1.57 9.53
C ASP A 55 26.34 0.35 9.63
N VAL A 56 26.26 -0.52 8.61
CA VAL A 56 25.29 -1.64 8.52
C VAL A 56 25.47 -2.77 9.53
N GLY A 57 26.46 -2.68 10.41
CA GLY A 57 26.69 -3.65 11.49
C GLY A 57 25.52 -3.72 12.49
N THR A 58 24.78 -2.63 12.66
CA THR A 58 23.59 -2.58 13.54
C THR A 58 22.29 -2.63 12.74
N LYS A 59 21.17 -2.93 13.42
CA LYS A 59 19.84 -2.90 12.80
C LYS A 59 19.51 -1.49 12.29
N GLU A 60 19.79 -0.48 13.11
CA GLU A 60 19.57 0.93 12.81
C GLU A 60 20.38 1.37 11.60
N GLY A 61 21.65 0.95 11.52
CA GLY A 61 22.51 1.23 10.37
C GLY A 61 22.04 0.55 9.09
N ARG A 62 21.54 -0.70 9.17
CA ARG A 62 20.89 -1.36 8.02
C ARG A 62 19.63 -0.62 7.56
N MET A 63 18.79 -0.19 8.49
CA MET A 63 17.58 0.57 8.17
C MET A 63 17.92 1.93 7.53
N LEU A 64 18.97 2.59 8.00
CA LEU A 64 19.43 3.85 7.42
C LEU A 64 19.98 3.64 6.00
N TYR A 65 20.81 2.62 5.80
CA TYR A 65 21.28 2.23 4.46
C TYR A 65 20.11 1.90 3.54
N ASP A 66 19.11 1.15 4.03
CA ASP A 66 17.87 0.83 3.30
C ASP A 66 17.10 2.07 2.87
N ALA A 67 17.00 3.06 3.76
CA ALA A 67 16.38 4.34 3.46
C ALA A 67 17.11 5.09 2.34
N PHE A 68 18.45 5.19 2.39
CA PHE A 68 19.22 5.84 1.32
C PHE A 68 19.13 5.11 -0.03
N VAL A 69 19.21 3.78 -0.04
CA VAL A 69 19.03 2.97 -1.26
C VAL A 69 17.62 3.17 -1.83
N GLY A 70 16.59 3.06 -0.98
CA GLY A 70 15.20 3.25 -1.34
C GLY A 70 14.93 4.63 -1.93
N SER A 71 15.39 5.69 -1.26
CA SER A 71 15.17 7.07 -1.74
C SER A 71 15.99 7.40 -2.99
N PHE A 72 17.17 6.81 -3.18
CA PHE A 72 17.89 6.89 -4.46
C PHE A 72 17.08 6.26 -5.59
N ILE A 73 16.58 5.04 -5.40
CA ILE A 73 15.75 4.34 -6.39
C ILE A 73 14.49 5.14 -6.66
N GLY A 74 13.81 5.61 -5.62
CA GLY A 74 12.65 6.51 -5.67
C GLY A 74 12.91 7.73 -6.55
N ASN A 75 14.06 8.38 -6.37
CA ASN A 75 14.47 9.52 -7.20
C ASN A 75 14.62 9.15 -8.70
N GLN A 76 15.08 7.93 -9.00
CA GLN A 76 15.22 7.44 -10.38
C GLN A 76 13.88 7.07 -11.03
N VAL A 77 12.88 6.69 -10.24
CA VAL A 77 11.58 6.20 -10.73
C VAL A 77 10.42 7.18 -10.55
N LYS A 78 10.64 8.31 -9.85
CA LYS A 78 9.62 9.33 -9.53
C LYS A 78 8.69 9.71 -10.68
N LYS A 79 9.21 9.91 -11.89
CA LYS A 79 8.38 10.27 -13.06
C LYS A 79 7.39 9.17 -13.47
N ILE A 80 7.71 7.90 -13.21
CA ILE A 80 6.80 6.78 -13.47
C ILE A 80 5.75 6.71 -12.37
N SER A 81 6.16 6.92 -11.11
CA SER A 81 5.25 6.99 -9.96
C SER A 81 4.24 8.13 -10.10
N ASP A 82 4.70 9.35 -10.36
CA ASP A 82 3.84 10.54 -10.58
C ASP A 82 2.82 10.28 -11.69
N LYS A 83 3.26 9.73 -12.83
CA LYS A 83 2.35 9.39 -13.94
C LYS A 83 1.32 8.33 -13.57
N ALA A 84 1.68 7.34 -12.76
CA ALA A 84 0.73 6.30 -12.32
C ALA A 84 -0.34 6.90 -11.40
N GLN A 85 0.10 7.73 -10.45
CA GLN A 85 -0.74 8.39 -9.46
C GLN A 85 -1.70 9.41 -10.09
N SER A 86 -1.21 10.28 -10.98
CA SER A 86 -2.07 11.21 -11.74
C SER A 86 -3.05 10.47 -12.67
N PHE A 87 -2.63 9.37 -13.30
CA PHE A 87 -3.54 8.54 -14.09
C PHE A 87 -4.66 7.94 -13.21
N GLU A 88 -4.32 7.41 -12.04
CA GLU A 88 -5.34 6.87 -11.11
C GLU A 88 -6.31 7.95 -10.62
N ALA A 89 -5.79 9.14 -10.30
CA ALA A 89 -6.59 10.27 -9.82
C ALA A 89 -7.63 10.74 -10.85
N SER A 90 -7.23 10.81 -12.12
CA SER A 90 -8.06 11.29 -13.22
C SER A 90 -8.88 10.19 -13.91
N ALA A 91 -8.63 8.92 -13.61
CA ALA A 91 -9.30 7.82 -14.28
C ALA A 91 -10.80 7.79 -13.97
N THR A 92 -11.62 7.63 -15.00
CA THR A 92 -13.04 7.32 -14.91
C THR A 92 -13.31 5.93 -15.47
N VAL A 93 -14.43 5.34 -15.04
CA VAL A 93 -14.98 4.12 -15.62
C VAL A 93 -16.44 4.37 -16.01
N SER A 94 -16.93 3.69 -17.05
CA SER A 94 -18.33 3.77 -17.45
C SER A 94 -19.09 2.53 -16.96
N VAL A 95 -20.21 2.75 -16.27
CA VAL A 95 -21.15 1.71 -15.83
C VAL A 95 -22.56 2.22 -16.10
N ASP A 96 -23.37 1.45 -16.84
CA ASP A 96 -24.74 1.82 -17.20
C ASP A 96 -24.87 3.23 -17.83
N GLY A 97 -23.90 3.60 -18.67
CA GLY A 97 -23.86 4.91 -19.34
C GLY A 97 -23.46 6.08 -18.45
N LYS A 98 -23.11 5.84 -17.18
CA LYS A 98 -22.62 6.87 -16.24
C LYS A 98 -21.12 6.79 -16.09
N GLU A 99 -20.46 7.94 -16.13
CA GLU A 99 -19.06 8.05 -15.74
C GLU A 99 -18.92 8.11 -14.23
N ILE A 100 -18.04 7.28 -13.69
CA ILE A 100 -17.74 7.17 -12.27
C ILE A 100 -16.24 7.35 -12.09
N PRO A 101 -15.78 8.26 -11.21
CA PRO A 101 -14.37 8.33 -10.85
C PRO A 101 -13.87 6.98 -10.33
N PHE A 102 -12.74 6.50 -10.83
CA PHE A 102 -12.19 5.19 -10.50
C PHE A 102 -12.06 4.97 -8.97
N ARG A 103 -11.62 6.00 -8.25
CA ARG A 103 -11.48 5.99 -6.78
C ARG A 103 -12.81 5.78 -6.04
N HIS A 104 -13.94 6.12 -6.66
CA HIS A 104 -15.26 5.96 -6.04
C HIS A 104 -15.86 4.56 -6.25
N VAL A 105 -15.36 3.79 -7.23
CA VAL A 105 -15.93 2.49 -7.59
C VAL A 105 -15.89 1.50 -6.43
N SER A 106 -14.83 1.51 -5.62
CA SER A 106 -14.70 0.62 -4.45
C SER A 106 -15.81 0.87 -3.43
N SER A 107 -16.11 2.14 -3.13
CA SER A 107 -17.18 2.55 -2.23
C SER A 107 -18.56 2.16 -2.76
N LEU A 108 -18.82 2.36 -4.06
CA LEU A 108 -20.08 1.94 -4.67
C LEU A 108 -20.24 0.42 -4.64
N LEU A 109 -19.18 -0.32 -4.98
CA LEU A 109 -19.18 -1.78 -5.06
C LEU A 109 -19.51 -2.42 -3.72
N VAL A 110 -18.90 -1.96 -2.63
CA VAL A 110 -19.13 -2.55 -1.29
C VAL A 110 -20.52 -2.24 -0.74
N ASN A 111 -21.16 -1.17 -1.22
CA ASN A 111 -22.49 -0.76 -0.77
C ASN A 111 -23.63 -1.25 -1.68
N GLU A 112 -23.34 -1.76 -2.88
CA GLU A 112 -24.36 -2.25 -3.82
C GLU A 112 -24.86 -3.65 -3.46
N ASP A 113 -26.16 -3.80 -3.22
CA ASP A 113 -26.78 -5.06 -2.79
C ASP A 113 -27.00 -6.03 -3.96
N VAL A 114 -27.18 -5.51 -5.18
CA VAL A 114 -27.41 -6.33 -6.38
C VAL A 114 -26.08 -6.87 -6.91
N ARG A 115 -25.93 -8.20 -6.88
CA ARG A 115 -24.70 -8.90 -7.29
C ARG A 115 -24.25 -8.57 -8.71
N GLU A 116 -25.17 -8.52 -9.67
CA GLU A 116 -24.83 -8.22 -11.07
C GLU A 116 -24.33 -6.78 -11.24
N LYS A 117 -24.88 -5.82 -10.48
CA LYS A 117 -24.37 -4.45 -10.47
C LYS A 117 -22.99 -4.37 -9.83
N ARG A 118 -22.74 -5.10 -8.74
CA ARG A 118 -21.38 -5.23 -8.16
C ARG A 118 -20.38 -5.80 -9.17
N LYS A 119 -20.79 -6.83 -9.92
CA LYS A 119 -19.97 -7.41 -10.99
C LYS A 119 -19.66 -6.38 -12.07
N ALA A 120 -20.65 -5.62 -12.52
CA ALA A 120 -20.46 -4.56 -13.52
C ALA A 120 -19.48 -3.48 -13.04
N LEU A 121 -19.64 -3.01 -11.79
CA LEU A 121 -18.70 -2.09 -11.14
C LEU A 121 -17.28 -2.68 -11.06
N TYR A 122 -17.15 -3.95 -10.68
CA TYR A 122 -15.84 -4.59 -10.61
C TYR A 122 -15.18 -4.72 -11.99
N ASP A 123 -15.94 -5.19 -12.97
CA ASP A 123 -15.43 -5.44 -14.32
C ASP A 123 -15.01 -4.15 -15.03
N SER A 124 -15.72 -3.04 -14.80
CA SER A 124 -15.36 -1.73 -15.35
C SER A 124 -14.01 -1.21 -14.83
N THR A 125 -13.53 -1.69 -13.68
CA THR A 125 -12.19 -1.35 -13.16
C THR A 125 -11.03 -2.00 -13.91
N LYS A 126 -11.28 -3.10 -14.65
CA LYS A 126 -10.21 -3.92 -15.25
C LYS A 126 -9.28 -3.16 -16.21
N PRO A 127 -9.77 -2.29 -17.13
CA PRO A 127 -8.90 -1.54 -18.02
C PRO A 127 -7.97 -0.59 -17.29
N VAL A 128 -8.49 0.15 -16.28
CA VAL A 128 -7.71 1.06 -15.44
C VAL A 128 -6.66 0.29 -14.65
N LYS A 129 -7.06 -0.80 -13.98
CA LYS A 129 -6.14 -1.68 -13.24
C LYS A 129 -5.02 -2.23 -14.13
N ARG A 130 -5.33 -2.70 -15.33
CA ARG A 130 -4.33 -3.18 -16.30
C ARG A 130 -3.32 -2.10 -16.67
N LYS A 131 -3.77 -0.85 -16.83
CA LYS A 131 -2.89 0.29 -17.09
C LYS A 131 -2.01 0.59 -15.87
N LEU A 132 -2.56 0.58 -14.65
CA LEU A 132 -1.81 0.73 -13.39
C LEU A 132 -0.74 -0.35 -13.23
N THR A 133 -1.10 -1.62 -13.44
CA THR A 133 -0.14 -2.74 -13.44
C THR A 133 0.98 -2.56 -14.47
N SER A 134 0.73 -1.88 -15.59
CA SER A 134 1.79 -1.57 -16.56
C SER A 134 2.81 -0.55 -16.03
N PHE A 135 2.39 0.39 -15.19
CA PHE A 135 3.29 1.31 -14.50
C PHE A 135 4.11 0.55 -13.44
N GLU A 136 3.45 -0.25 -12.61
CA GLU A 136 4.09 -1.08 -11.59
C GLU A 136 5.17 -1.98 -12.21
N LYS A 137 4.86 -2.73 -13.27
CA LYS A 137 5.85 -3.58 -13.94
C LYS A 137 7.10 -2.81 -14.39
N ARG A 138 6.94 -1.56 -14.85
CA ARG A 138 8.09 -0.70 -15.22
C ARG A 138 8.88 -0.24 -14.00
N LEU A 139 8.20 0.09 -12.89
CA LEU A 139 8.83 0.41 -11.60
C LEU A 139 9.67 -0.77 -11.13
N TRP A 140 9.04 -1.93 -10.92
CA TRP A 140 9.68 -3.15 -10.43
C TRP A 140 10.88 -3.57 -11.29
N LYS A 141 10.76 -3.50 -12.63
CA LYS A 141 11.88 -3.82 -13.54
C LYS A 141 13.09 -2.89 -13.30
N LYS A 142 12.85 -1.60 -13.08
CA LYS A 142 13.90 -0.62 -12.84
C LYS A 142 14.48 -0.75 -11.42
N ASP A 143 13.62 -0.98 -10.43
CA ASP A 143 14.02 -1.18 -9.03
C ASP A 143 14.93 -2.40 -8.89
N TYR A 144 14.60 -3.53 -9.49
CA TYR A 144 15.44 -4.73 -9.45
C TYR A 144 16.83 -4.52 -10.03
N VAL A 145 16.94 -3.79 -11.14
CA VAL A 145 18.23 -3.48 -11.77
C VAL A 145 19.05 -2.56 -10.87
N LEU A 146 18.46 -1.42 -10.46
CA LEU A 146 19.16 -0.43 -9.65
C LEU A 146 19.57 -0.98 -8.28
N LEU A 147 18.71 -1.75 -7.63
CA LEU A 147 19.02 -2.37 -6.35
C LEU A 147 20.23 -3.29 -6.48
N LYS A 148 20.26 -4.13 -7.51
CA LYS A 148 21.40 -5.03 -7.76
C LYS A 148 22.68 -4.26 -8.03
N GLU A 149 22.62 -3.19 -8.82
CA GLU A 149 23.76 -2.31 -9.10
C GLU A 149 24.28 -1.59 -7.85
N LEU A 150 23.40 -1.20 -6.93
CA LEU A 150 23.76 -0.42 -5.73
C LEU A 150 24.26 -1.31 -4.58
N THR A 151 23.76 -2.54 -4.49
CA THR A 151 23.91 -3.39 -3.29
C THR A 151 24.65 -4.69 -3.57
N GLY A 152 24.79 -5.08 -4.84
CA GLY A 152 25.31 -6.38 -5.26
C GLY A 152 24.36 -7.56 -4.97
N LYS A 153 23.19 -7.32 -4.39
CA LYS A 153 22.21 -8.35 -3.99
C LYS A 153 21.02 -8.35 -4.95
N ASN A 154 20.43 -9.52 -5.19
CA ASN A 154 19.11 -9.55 -5.82
C ASN A 154 18.05 -9.09 -4.80
N TYR A 155 16.85 -8.74 -5.27
CA TYR A 155 15.81 -8.14 -4.45
C TYR A 155 15.47 -8.94 -3.18
N VAL A 156 15.24 -10.25 -3.31
CA VAL A 156 14.86 -11.10 -2.17
C VAL A 156 15.99 -11.18 -1.14
N ASP A 157 17.24 -11.38 -1.58
CA ASP A 157 18.42 -11.43 -0.71
C ASP A 157 18.63 -10.12 0.04
N TYR A 158 18.43 -9.00 -0.66
CA TYR A 158 18.53 -7.67 -0.08
C TYR A 158 17.47 -7.45 1.00
N VAL A 159 16.19 -7.71 0.69
CA VAL A 159 15.09 -7.49 1.65
C VAL A 159 15.21 -8.46 2.84
N SER A 160 15.61 -9.71 2.60
CA SER A 160 15.88 -10.68 3.67
C SER A 160 16.93 -10.14 4.64
N TRP A 161 18.03 -9.62 4.10
CA TRP A 161 19.12 -9.05 4.89
C TRP A 161 18.72 -7.77 5.63
N THR A 162 17.99 -6.84 4.99
CA THR A 162 17.59 -5.58 5.64
C THR A 162 16.55 -5.81 6.73
N LYS A 163 15.57 -6.70 6.50
CA LYS A 163 14.50 -6.99 7.46
C LYS A 163 14.89 -8.05 8.49
N GLY A 164 15.97 -8.80 8.26
CA GLY A 164 16.41 -9.91 9.12
C GLY A 164 15.43 -11.08 9.11
N VAL A 165 14.79 -11.34 7.96
CA VAL A 165 13.80 -12.39 7.78
C VAL A 165 14.30 -13.42 6.79
N ASP A 166 14.38 -14.68 7.21
CA ASP A 166 14.59 -15.81 6.30
C ASP A 166 13.26 -16.16 5.61
N TYR A 167 13.13 -15.73 4.36
CA TYR A 167 11.91 -15.94 3.58
C TYR A 167 11.72 -17.39 3.13
N ASP A 168 12.78 -18.18 3.01
CA ASP A 168 12.66 -19.60 2.66
C ASP A 168 12.11 -20.40 3.84
N THR A 169 12.65 -20.15 5.03
CA THR A 169 12.11 -20.72 6.28
C THR A 169 10.66 -20.27 6.51
N LEU A 170 10.37 -18.98 6.36
CA LEU A 170 9.01 -18.46 6.49
C LEU A 170 8.05 -19.08 5.47
N ALA A 171 8.47 -19.22 4.20
CA ALA A 171 7.67 -19.88 3.18
C ALA A 171 7.39 -21.35 3.53
N GLY A 172 8.36 -22.06 4.11
CA GLY A 172 8.17 -23.41 4.64
C GLY A 172 7.07 -23.48 5.71
N GLN A 173 7.12 -22.58 6.70
CA GLN A 173 6.12 -22.49 7.76
C GLN A 173 4.72 -22.15 7.21
N LEU A 174 4.65 -21.21 6.27
CA LEU A 174 3.38 -20.79 5.65
C LEU A 174 2.75 -21.91 4.82
N ARG A 175 3.54 -22.77 4.15
CA ARG A 175 3.00 -23.92 3.41
C ARG A 175 2.31 -24.93 4.34
N ASP A 176 2.92 -25.25 5.47
CA ASP A 176 2.32 -26.13 6.48
C ASP A 176 1.05 -25.50 7.09
N PHE A 177 1.10 -24.20 7.40
CA PHE A 177 -0.06 -23.45 7.87
C PHE A 177 -1.23 -23.50 6.87
N LEU A 178 -0.97 -23.36 5.57
CA LEU A 178 -2.00 -23.45 4.52
C LEU A 178 -2.67 -24.82 4.52
N VAL A 179 -1.90 -25.91 4.60
CA VAL A 179 -2.46 -27.27 4.66
C VAL A 179 -3.32 -27.46 5.91
N LYS A 180 -2.81 -27.06 7.08
CA LYS A 180 -3.52 -27.21 8.36
C LYS A 180 -4.80 -26.39 8.44
N THR A 181 -4.86 -25.25 7.75
CA THR A 181 -6.01 -24.34 7.80
C THR A 181 -6.96 -24.48 6.62
N GLU A 182 -6.65 -25.29 5.60
CA GLU A 182 -7.44 -25.38 4.37
C GLU A 182 -8.91 -25.77 4.64
N ASN A 183 -9.15 -26.80 5.43
CA ASN A 183 -10.50 -27.27 5.74
C ASN A 183 -11.30 -26.24 6.54
N LEU A 184 -10.67 -25.60 7.54
CA LEU A 184 -11.28 -24.53 8.32
C LEU A 184 -11.62 -23.34 7.42
N HIS A 185 -10.69 -22.95 6.55
CA HIS A 185 -10.87 -21.86 5.59
C HIS A 185 -12.05 -22.16 4.64
N LYS A 186 -12.09 -23.33 4.00
CA LYS A 186 -13.18 -23.74 3.10
C LYS A 186 -14.54 -23.72 3.81
N LYS A 187 -14.62 -24.26 5.02
CA LYS A 187 -15.84 -24.25 5.84
C LYS A 187 -16.30 -22.82 6.15
N GLN A 188 -15.39 -21.97 6.59
CA GLN A 188 -15.72 -20.59 6.93
C GLN A 188 -16.08 -19.76 5.70
N LEU A 189 -15.39 -19.95 4.58
CA LEU A 189 -15.70 -19.31 3.30
C LEU A 189 -17.11 -19.70 2.82
N ALA A 190 -17.47 -20.98 2.88
CA ALA A 190 -18.81 -21.44 2.53
C ALA A 190 -19.89 -20.84 3.44
N LYS A 191 -19.64 -20.77 4.75
CA LYS A 191 -20.55 -20.12 5.70
C LYS A 191 -20.73 -18.62 5.39
N ASN A 192 -19.63 -17.91 5.16
CA ASN A 192 -19.62 -16.46 4.94
C ASN A 192 -20.25 -16.07 3.58
N MET A 193 -19.95 -16.82 2.52
CA MET A 193 -20.58 -16.59 1.22
C MET A 193 -22.07 -16.99 1.25
N GLY A 194 -22.39 -18.08 1.97
CA GLY A 194 -23.77 -18.50 2.19
C GLY A 194 -24.63 -17.44 2.88
N SER A 195 -24.07 -16.67 3.83
CA SER A 195 -24.82 -15.58 4.48
C SER A 195 -25.19 -14.41 3.56
N ILE A 196 -24.58 -14.32 2.36
CA ILE A 196 -24.95 -13.37 1.31
C ILE A 196 -25.56 -14.07 0.08
N ASN A 197 -26.05 -15.31 0.26
CA ASN A 197 -26.67 -16.13 -0.78
C ASN A 197 -25.75 -16.44 -1.99
N VAL A 198 -24.44 -16.59 -1.75
CA VAL A 198 -23.45 -16.96 -2.78
C VAL A 198 -22.82 -18.31 -2.44
N LYS A 199 -22.78 -19.22 -3.40
CA LYS A 199 -22.02 -20.48 -3.23
C LYS A 199 -20.52 -20.19 -3.23
N ALA A 200 -19.76 -20.85 -2.36
CA ALA A 200 -18.31 -20.64 -2.26
C ALA A 200 -17.56 -20.81 -3.59
N SER A 201 -17.96 -21.80 -4.41
CA SER A 201 -17.39 -22.04 -5.75
C SER A 201 -17.60 -20.88 -6.73
N ASP A 202 -18.70 -20.16 -6.55
CA ASP A 202 -19.14 -19.10 -7.44
C ASP A 202 -18.71 -17.72 -6.94
N ALA A 203 -18.16 -17.66 -5.72
CA ALA A 203 -17.70 -16.43 -5.10
C ALA A 203 -16.61 -15.77 -5.96
N ARG A 204 -16.71 -14.45 -6.06
CA ARG A 204 -15.75 -13.60 -6.78
C ARG A 204 -15.28 -12.45 -5.87
N PRO A 205 -14.21 -11.73 -6.24
CA PRO A 205 -13.69 -10.64 -5.40
C PRO A 205 -14.73 -9.59 -4.99
N TYR A 206 -15.73 -9.32 -5.84
CA TYR A 206 -16.81 -8.38 -5.54
C TYR A 206 -17.86 -8.92 -4.54
N ASP A 207 -17.99 -10.24 -4.41
CA ASP A 207 -18.83 -10.85 -3.36
C ASP A 207 -18.12 -10.77 -2.01
N TYR A 208 -16.80 -11.03 -2.01
CA TYR A 208 -15.97 -10.86 -0.81
C TYR A 208 -15.95 -9.42 -0.31
N ALA A 209 -15.77 -8.44 -1.20
CA ALA A 209 -15.77 -7.03 -0.84
C ALA A 209 -17.10 -6.58 -0.22
N TYR A 210 -18.23 -7.04 -0.77
CA TYR A 210 -19.56 -6.79 -0.20
C TYR A 210 -19.74 -7.44 1.18
N TYR A 211 -19.35 -8.71 1.34
CA TYR A 211 -19.38 -9.38 2.64
C TYR A 211 -18.50 -8.66 3.68
N ALA A 212 -17.26 -8.33 3.30
CA ALA A 212 -16.26 -7.71 4.17
C ALA A 212 -16.64 -6.29 4.61
N ARG A 213 -17.54 -5.61 3.90
CA ARG A 213 -18.11 -4.33 4.35
C ARG A 213 -18.82 -4.46 5.70
N ALA A 214 -19.34 -5.65 6.01
CA ALA A 214 -19.93 -5.94 7.31
C ALA A 214 -21.03 -4.92 7.69
N LYS A 215 -21.93 -4.59 6.75
CA LYS A 215 -23.04 -3.64 6.91
C LYS A 215 -23.82 -3.77 8.24
N PRO A 216 -24.07 -4.98 8.79
CA PRO A 216 -24.77 -5.11 10.07
C PRO A 216 -24.11 -4.37 11.24
N PHE A 217 -22.82 -4.05 11.16
CA PHE A 217 -22.12 -3.33 12.22
C PHE A 217 -22.32 -1.81 12.19
N ASP A 218 -22.91 -1.23 11.13
CA ASP A 218 -23.10 0.22 11.00
C ASP A 218 -23.89 0.83 12.15
N ALA A 219 -24.84 0.07 12.71
CA ALA A 219 -25.65 0.49 13.84
C ALA A 219 -24.81 0.81 15.11
N PHE A 220 -23.63 0.20 15.25
CA PHE A 220 -22.73 0.40 16.39
C PHE A 220 -21.74 1.55 16.20
N PHE A 221 -21.57 2.05 14.97
CA PHE A 221 -20.55 3.04 14.61
C PHE A 221 -21.17 4.33 14.06
N LYS A 222 -22.06 4.94 14.85
CA LYS A 222 -22.69 6.22 14.50
C LYS A 222 -21.63 7.32 14.34
N LYS A 223 -21.70 8.06 13.23
CA LYS A 223 -20.71 9.08 12.84
C LYS A 223 -20.43 10.09 13.96
N GLU A 224 -21.48 10.49 14.68
CA GLU A 224 -21.42 11.49 15.74
C GLU A 224 -20.61 11.02 16.94
N LYS A 225 -20.49 9.70 17.14
CA LYS A 225 -19.79 9.10 18.29
C LYS A 225 -18.44 8.49 17.93
N LEU A 226 -18.08 8.41 16.64
CA LEU A 226 -16.86 7.71 16.19
C LEU A 226 -15.60 8.21 16.90
N VAL A 227 -15.41 9.53 17.01
CA VAL A 227 -14.23 10.13 17.64
C VAL A 227 -14.21 9.83 19.14
N GLU A 228 -15.36 9.89 19.81
CA GLU A 228 -15.49 9.60 21.24
C GLU A 228 -15.21 8.12 21.54
N ILE A 229 -15.82 7.21 20.78
CA ILE A 229 -15.61 5.76 20.88
C ILE A 229 -14.13 5.43 20.68
N ALA A 230 -13.49 6.01 19.66
CA ALA A 230 -12.07 5.80 19.42
C ALA A 230 -11.22 6.30 20.60
N LYS A 231 -11.51 7.49 21.15
CA LYS A 231 -10.80 8.03 22.32
C LYS A 231 -10.92 7.11 23.53
N THR A 232 -12.12 6.62 23.83
CA THR A 232 -12.36 5.67 24.92
C THR A 232 -11.60 4.37 24.69
N PHE A 233 -11.70 3.80 23.49
CA PHE A 233 -10.97 2.58 23.13
C PHE A 233 -9.45 2.73 23.33
N TRP A 234 -8.86 3.83 22.87
CA TRP A 234 -7.42 4.09 23.07
C TRP A 234 -7.07 4.27 24.54
N LYS A 235 -7.91 4.99 25.30
CA LYS A 235 -7.73 5.17 26.74
C LYS A 235 -7.76 3.83 27.48
N ASP A 236 -8.69 2.95 27.12
CA ASP A 236 -8.84 1.61 27.74
C ASP A 236 -7.66 0.69 27.39
N LEU A 237 -7.02 0.91 26.23
CA LEU A 237 -5.74 0.28 25.87
C LEU A 237 -4.50 0.94 26.53
N GLY A 238 -4.70 1.97 27.35
CA GLY A 238 -3.61 2.71 28.01
C GLY A 238 -2.87 3.70 27.13
N ILE A 239 -3.47 4.13 26.01
CA ILE A 239 -2.87 5.05 25.03
C ILE A 239 -3.57 6.42 25.10
N CYS A 240 -2.91 7.44 25.68
CA CYS A 240 -3.38 8.84 25.67
C CYS A 240 -2.92 9.57 24.40
N TYR A 241 -3.75 9.65 23.36
CA TYR A 241 -3.43 10.40 22.11
C TYR A 241 -3.83 11.88 22.13
N PHE A 242 -4.65 12.33 23.09
CA PHE A 242 -5.31 13.65 23.06
C PHE A 242 -5.15 14.48 24.35
N GLY A 243 -4.07 14.23 25.11
CA GLY A 243 -3.92 14.75 26.46
C GLY A 243 -4.76 13.94 27.43
N CYS A 244 -4.09 13.34 28.42
CA CYS A 244 -4.71 13.18 29.71
C CYS A 244 -4.64 14.56 30.40
#